data_AF-A0A1V2GUM9-F1
#
_entry.id   AF-A0A1V2GUM9-F1
#
_cell.length_a   1.000
_cell.length_b   1.000
_cell.length_c   1.000
_cell.angle_alpha   90.00
_cell.angle_beta   90.00
_cell.angle_gamma   90.00
#
_symmetry.space_group_name_H-M   'P 1'
#
loop_
_entity.id
_entity.type
_entity.pdbx_description
1 polymer ?
#
loop_
_entity_poly.entity_id
_entity_poly.type
_entity_poly.pdbx_seq_one_letter_code
_entity_poly.pdbx_strand_id
1 'polypeptide(L)'
;MSVQARRVVAVFTSLSLLAGCATPLTRDGRIGSDDGTDSCRSQLVALDSTGNFFAEDILKGAALGAVGGALLGGAIGQNWRGAAIGAATGAAAGAAGGYLYAQQQRNKDQASLTASIAGDLERENAELDRTQIAFDQLMDCRFRQAQTIRAGVANGSIDRAAGQAQMAQLRERTQREIALAETISQSVNKRGAEFDTAVETVAPGATKNVSRDTSFRNAQISRATPLRLRPDAASPEIGNVDARAAVKVRPVSANYALVETASGQRGYVPTEAFANRRAIGTAPVVRAGVPGDARSLAASNIARRDNFSESVTQAKTAAASGFELAAG
;
A
#
# COMPACT_ATOMS: atom_id res chain seq x y z
N MET A 1 6.53 58.57 -10.19
CA MET A 1 6.38 57.21 -10.78
C MET A 1 5.15 56.56 -10.14
N SER A 2 4.14 56.28 -10.98
CA SER A 2 2.73 56.14 -10.61
C SER A 2 2.40 54.79 -9.93
N VAL A 3 1.49 54.84 -8.96
CA VAL A 3 0.95 53.73 -8.15
C VAL A 3 0.38 52.57 -8.99
N GLN A 4 0.09 52.80 -10.27
CA GLN A 4 -0.40 51.77 -11.20
C GLN A 4 0.67 50.73 -11.60
N ALA A 5 1.96 51.10 -11.65
CA ALA A 5 3.03 50.16 -12.02
C ALA A 5 3.29 49.09 -10.93
N ARG A 6 3.00 49.41 -9.66
CA ARG A 6 3.14 48.48 -8.52
C ARG A 6 2.00 47.46 -8.42
N ARG A 7 0.83 47.73 -9.03
CA ARG A 7 -0.32 46.81 -8.98
C ARG A 7 -0.24 45.71 -10.05
N VAL A 8 0.42 45.96 -11.19
CA VAL A 8 0.53 44.97 -12.28
C VAL A 8 1.57 43.88 -11.95
N VAL A 9 2.65 44.22 -11.24
CA VAL A 9 3.68 43.24 -10.83
C VAL A 9 3.19 42.26 -9.74
N ALA A 10 2.23 42.70 -8.91
CA ALA A 10 1.66 41.87 -7.84
C ALA A 10 0.60 40.86 -8.33
N VAL A 11 0.01 41.06 -9.51
CA VAL A 11 -0.96 40.11 -10.11
C VAL A 11 -0.26 39.02 -10.92
N PHE A 12 0.93 39.30 -11.48
CA PHE A 12 1.71 38.28 -12.21
C PHE A 12 2.51 37.34 -11.31
N THR A 13 2.88 37.75 -10.10
CA THR A 13 3.64 36.89 -9.16
C THR A 13 2.75 35.93 -8.36
N SER A 14 1.45 36.19 -8.24
CA SER A 14 0.50 35.28 -7.61
C SER A 14 0.07 34.13 -8.53
N LEU A 15 0.12 34.28 -9.86
CA LEU A 15 -0.17 33.16 -10.79
C LEU A 15 0.98 32.12 -10.86
N SER A 16 2.23 32.51 -10.59
CA SER A 16 3.38 31.61 -10.68
C SER A 16 3.53 30.66 -9.48
N LEU A 17 2.91 30.97 -8.34
CA LEU A 17 2.95 30.13 -7.12
C LEU A 17 1.81 29.09 -7.06
N LEU A 18 0.83 29.15 -7.97
CA LEU A 18 -0.24 28.15 -8.13
C LEU A 18 0.08 27.10 -9.22
N ALA A 19 1.20 27.23 -9.93
CA ALA A 19 1.64 26.25 -10.94
C ALA A 19 2.34 25.01 -10.34
N GLY A 20 2.35 24.86 -9.01
CA GLY A 20 2.79 23.64 -8.32
C GLY A 20 1.71 22.56 -8.21
N CYS A 21 0.50 22.79 -8.74
CA CYS A 21 -0.52 21.74 -8.84
C CYS A 21 0.01 20.64 -9.76
N ALA A 22 0.55 19.58 -9.15
CA ALA A 22 0.89 18.33 -9.81
C ALA A 22 -0.27 17.94 -10.73
N THR A 23 -0.05 18.01 -12.05
CA THR A 23 -1.01 17.47 -12.99
C THR A 23 -1.16 15.99 -12.67
N PRO A 24 -2.39 15.46 -12.51
CA PRO A 24 -2.57 14.05 -12.30
C PRO A 24 -1.94 13.32 -13.48
N LEU A 25 -0.91 12.51 -13.20
CA LEU A 25 -0.25 11.69 -14.21
C LEU A 25 -1.32 10.89 -14.95
N THR A 26 -1.33 10.96 -16.27
CA THR A 26 -2.21 10.13 -17.10
C THR A 26 -1.92 8.65 -16.82
N ARG A 27 -2.87 7.77 -17.13
CA ARG A 27 -2.68 6.32 -16.97
C ARG A 27 -1.38 5.85 -17.65
N ASP A 28 -1.11 6.31 -18.88
CA ASP A 28 0.14 6.00 -19.59
C ASP A 28 1.37 6.58 -18.89
N GLY A 29 1.25 7.72 -18.22
CA GLY A 29 2.31 8.28 -17.39
C GLY A 29 2.61 7.47 -16.13
N ARG A 30 1.63 6.71 -15.61
CA ARG A 30 1.79 5.88 -14.40
C ARG A 30 2.21 4.46 -14.70
N ILE A 31 1.55 3.82 -15.67
CA ILE A 31 1.73 2.39 -15.96
C ILE A 31 2.33 2.12 -17.35
N GLY A 32 2.71 3.16 -18.10
CA GLY A 32 3.20 3.02 -19.47
C GLY A 32 2.09 2.73 -20.49
N SER A 33 2.41 2.94 -21.77
CA SER A 33 1.53 2.58 -22.89
C SER A 33 1.38 1.07 -23.03
N ASP A 34 0.20 0.61 -23.46
CA ASP A 34 -0.02 -0.80 -23.80
C ASP A 34 0.42 -1.09 -25.23
N ASP A 35 1.55 -1.77 -25.38
CA ASP A 35 2.07 -2.22 -26.67
C ASP A 35 1.62 -3.66 -27.03
N GLY A 36 0.77 -4.27 -26.20
CA GLY A 36 0.28 -5.64 -26.37
C GLY A 36 1.28 -6.74 -26.03
N THR A 37 2.50 -6.40 -25.58
CA THR A 37 3.55 -7.39 -25.29
C THR A 37 3.56 -7.88 -23.85
N ASP A 38 2.90 -7.16 -22.95
CA ASP A 38 2.94 -7.44 -21.52
C ASP A 38 1.80 -8.38 -21.08
N SER A 39 2.12 -9.65 -20.90
CA SER A 39 1.13 -10.64 -20.42
C SER A 39 0.60 -10.37 -19.01
N CYS A 40 1.27 -9.54 -18.22
CA CYS A 40 0.84 -9.16 -16.87
C CYS A 40 0.04 -7.85 -16.84
N ARG A 41 -0.27 -7.28 -18.02
CA ARG A 41 -0.90 -5.96 -18.15
C ARG A 41 -2.26 -5.89 -17.48
N SER A 42 -3.09 -6.93 -17.58
CA SER A 42 -4.44 -6.91 -17.01
C SER A 42 -4.41 -6.78 -15.48
N GLN A 43 -3.46 -7.43 -14.82
CA GLN A 43 -3.25 -7.32 -13.37
C GLN A 43 -2.70 -5.94 -12.99
N LEU A 44 -1.78 -5.39 -13.79
CA LEU A 44 -1.26 -4.02 -13.59
C LEU A 44 -2.37 -2.97 -13.71
N VAL A 45 -3.26 -3.13 -14.68
CA VAL A 45 -4.41 -2.25 -14.88
C VAL A 45 -5.41 -2.37 -13.73
N ALA A 46 -5.67 -3.58 -13.25
CA ALA A 46 -6.51 -3.77 -12.07
C ALA A 46 -5.90 -3.06 -10.85
N LEU A 47 -4.60 -3.21 -10.61
CA LEU A 47 -3.91 -2.51 -9.52
C LEU A 47 -3.99 -0.98 -9.67
N ASP A 48 -3.70 -0.42 -10.85
CA ASP A 48 -3.81 1.03 -11.11
C ASP A 48 -5.24 1.55 -10.88
N SER A 49 -6.26 0.78 -11.27
CA SER A 49 -7.66 1.15 -11.06
C SER A 49 -8.02 1.29 -9.58
N THR A 50 -7.53 0.39 -8.72
CA THR A 50 -7.68 0.50 -7.26
C THR A 50 -6.91 1.72 -6.71
N GLY A 51 -5.74 2.03 -7.28
CA GLY A 51 -4.99 3.24 -6.95
C GLY A 51 -5.77 4.53 -7.21
N ASN A 52 -6.53 4.60 -8.31
CA ASN A 52 -7.37 5.77 -8.61
C ASN A 52 -8.44 5.99 -7.53
N PHE A 53 -9.05 4.93 -7.00
CA PHE A 53 -10.01 5.04 -5.91
C PHE A 53 -9.41 5.73 -4.67
N PHE A 54 -8.20 5.35 -4.26
CA PHE A 54 -7.55 5.96 -3.10
C PHE A 54 -7.02 7.37 -3.40
N ALA A 55 -6.59 7.65 -4.63
CA ALA A 55 -6.05 8.95 -5.02
C ALA A 55 -7.13 10.04 -5.21
N GLU A 56 -8.24 9.73 -5.89
CA GLU A 56 -9.31 10.69 -6.17
C GLU A 56 -9.98 11.22 -4.91
N ASP A 57 -10.11 10.40 -3.88
CA ASP A 57 -10.77 10.80 -2.64
C ASP A 57 -9.85 11.59 -1.69
N ILE A 58 -8.53 11.37 -1.73
CA ILE A 58 -7.55 12.25 -1.03
C ILE A 58 -7.66 13.68 -1.55
N LEU A 59 -7.85 13.86 -2.85
CA LEU A 59 -8.04 15.18 -3.48
C LEU A 59 -9.32 15.87 -3.00
N LYS A 60 -10.42 15.13 -2.82
CA LYS A 60 -11.67 15.68 -2.25
C LYS A 60 -11.51 16.06 -0.77
N GLY A 61 -10.83 15.23 0.02
CA GLY A 61 -10.54 15.51 1.44
C GLY A 61 -9.61 16.71 1.63
N ALA A 62 -8.54 16.80 0.84
CA ALA A 62 -7.62 17.93 0.84
C ALA A 62 -8.27 19.22 0.35
N ALA A 63 -9.12 19.17 -0.68
CA ALA A 63 -9.87 20.33 -1.15
C ALA A 63 -10.86 20.84 -0.09
N LEU A 64 -11.60 19.96 0.57
CA LEU A 64 -12.52 20.32 1.66
C LEU A 64 -11.77 20.85 2.90
N GLY A 65 -10.62 20.24 3.25
CA GLY A 65 -9.76 20.71 4.34
C GLY A 65 -9.09 22.06 4.05
N ALA A 66 -8.64 22.27 2.82
CA ALA A 66 -8.09 23.56 2.37
C ALA A 66 -9.17 24.66 2.38
N VAL A 67 -10.39 24.38 1.92
CA VAL A 67 -11.51 25.34 1.96
C VAL A 67 -11.94 25.63 3.40
N GLY A 68 -12.12 24.60 4.24
CA GLY A 68 -12.47 24.77 5.65
C GLY A 68 -11.38 25.51 6.44
N GLY A 69 -10.12 25.18 6.19
CA GLY A 69 -8.96 25.88 6.73
C GLY A 69 -8.87 27.33 6.29
N ALA A 70 -9.13 27.60 5.01
CA ALA A 70 -9.14 28.96 4.46
C ALA A 70 -10.21 29.83 5.10
N LEU A 71 -11.41 29.27 5.30
CA LEU A 71 -12.53 29.96 5.94
C LEU A 71 -12.22 30.25 7.42
N LEU A 72 -11.71 29.27 8.15
CA LEU A 72 -11.37 29.43 9.57
C LEU A 72 -10.17 30.37 9.78
N GLY A 73 -9.09 30.20 9.02
CA GLY A 73 -7.93 31.09 9.10
C GLY A 73 -8.23 32.50 8.58
N GLY A 74 -9.14 32.62 7.62
CA GLY A 74 -9.64 33.91 7.13
C GLY A 74 -10.50 34.62 8.18
N ALA A 75 -11.35 33.90 8.90
CA ALA A 75 -12.17 34.46 9.98
C ALA A 75 -11.34 34.89 11.20
N ILE A 76 -10.31 34.12 11.56
CA ILE A 76 -9.41 34.42 12.71
C ILE A 76 -8.41 35.53 12.35
N GLY A 77 -7.84 35.49 11.14
CA GLY A 77 -6.82 36.46 10.71
C GLY A 77 -7.37 37.76 10.11
N GLN A 78 -8.68 37.81 9.80
CA GLN A 78 -9.38 38.89 9.08
C GLN A 78 -8.65 39.42 7.83
N ASN A 79 -7.77 38.63 7.23
CA ASN A 79 -6.99 39.02 6.06
C ASN A 79 -6.71 37.80 5.17
N TRP A 80 -6.42 38.07 3.89
CA TRP A 80 -6.18 37.02 2.89
C TRP A 80 -4.94 36.16 3.22
N ARG A 81 -4.00 36.68 4.00
CA ARG A 81 -2.83 35.93 4.48
C ARG A 81 -3.23 34.90 5.54
N GLY A 82 -4.16 35.23 6.43
CA GLY A 82 -4.78 34.32 7.40
C GLY A 82 -5.62 33.26 6.71
N ALA A 83 -6.31 33.60 5.63
CA ALA A 83 -6.99 32.61 4.78
C ALA A 83 -6.00 31.69 4.04
N ALA A 84 -4.89 32.21 3.50
CA ALA A 84 -3.88 31.40 2.82
C ALA A 84 -3.08 30.50 3.78
N ILE A 85 -2.69 31.03 4.95
CA ILE A 85 -2.08 30.24 6.03
C ILE A 85 -3.10 29.23 6.57
N GLY A 86 -4.35 29.63 6.76
CA GLY A 86 -5.44 28.74 7.14
C GLY A 86 -5.70 27.66 6.10
N ALA A 87 -5.61 27.96 4.81
CA ALA A 87 -5.73 27.00 3.73
C ALA A 87 -4.56 26.01 3.74
N ALA A 88 -3.33 26.47 3.95
CA ALA A 88 -2.14 25.62 4.02
C ALA A 88 -2.14 24.77 5.31
N THR A 89 -2.43 25.37 6.46
CA THR A 89 -2.51 24.70 7.76
C THR A 89 -3.75 23.81 7.85
N GLY A 90 -4.87 24.16 7.22
CA GLY A 90 -6.07 23.33 7.14
C GLY A 90 -6.01 22.29 6.02
N ALA A 91 -5.16 22.45 5.01
CA ALA A 91 -4.75 21.34 4.15
C ALA A 91 -3.88 20.33 4.93
N ALA A 92 -3.03 20.81 5.86
CA ALA A 92 -2.21 19.96 6.72
C ALA A 92 -2.98 19.34 7.91
N ALA A 93 -3.89 20.09 8.55
CA ALA A 93 -4.68 19.68 9.71
C ALA A 93 -6.05 19.07 9.32
N GLY A 94 -6.63 19.49 8.20
CA GLY A 94 -7.82 18.87 7.62
C GLY A 94 -7.58 17.46 7.10
N ALA A 95 -6.33 17.06 6.90
CA ALA A 95 -5.93 15.69 6.58
C ALA A 95 -6.20 14.67 7.69
N ALA A 96 -6.53 15.09 8.92
CA ALA A 96 -6.92 14.17 9.99
C ALA A 96 -8.42 14.21 10.35
N GLY A 97 -9.20 15.16 9.80
CA GLY A 97 -10.59 15.38 10.25
C GLY A 97 -11.57 15.81 9.17
N GLY A 98 -11.14 16.06 7.93
CA GLY A 98 -12.00 16.54 6.85
C GLY A 98 -13.12 15.56 6.50
N TYR A 99 -12.81 14.26 6.43
CA TYR A 99 -13.81 13.21 6.26
C TYR A 99 -14.86 13.22 7.38
N LEU A 100 -14.42 13.19 8.65
CA LEU A 100 -15.31 13.20 9.81
C LEU A 100 -16.20 14.45 9.82
N TYR A 101 -15.63 15.62 9.57
CA TYR A 101 -16.38 16.88 9.52
C TYR A 101 -17.45 16.87 8.42
N ALA A 102 -17.11 16.41 7.22
CA ALA A 102 -18.06 16.26 6.13
C ALA A 102 -19.19 15.27 6.48
N GLN A 103 -18.86 14.20 7.20
CA GLN A 103 -19.84 13.23 7.69
C GLN A 103 -20.75 13.82 8.78
N GLN A 104 -20.20 14.61 9.71
CA GLN A 104 -20.98 15.30 10.74
C GLN A 104 -21.97 16.31 10.15
N GLN A 105 -21.63 16.97 9.02
CA GLN A 105 -22.58 17.84 8.32
C GLN A 105 -23.71 17.09 7.61
N ARG A 106 -23.40 15.92 7.03
CA ARG A 106 -24.38 15.12 6.29
C ARG A 106 -25.35 14.37 7.20
N ASN A 107 -24.91 14.01 8.40
CA ASN A 107 -25.66 13.18 9.33
C ASN A 107 -26.28 14.03 10.44
N LYS A 108 -27.58 13.84 10.69
CA LYS A 108 -28.34 14.64 11.65
C LYS A 108 -28.14 14.19 13.10
N ASP A 109 -27.76 12.93 13.30
CA ASP A 109 -27.58 12.31 14.60
C ASP A 109 -26.37 11.34 14.62
N GLN A 110 -25.97 10.95 15.83
CA GLN A 110 -24.83 10.09 16.07
C GLN A 110 -24.99 8.67 15.50
N ALA A 111 -26.22 8.16 15.45
CA ALA A 111 -26.50 6.82 14.93
C ALA A 111 -26.29 6.78 13.41
N SER A 112 -26.79 7.78 12.70
CA SER A 112 -26.61 7.97 11.26
C SER A 112 -25.14 8.19 10.91
N LEU A 113 -24.41 8.98 11.71
CA LEU A 113 -22.97 9.17 11.56
C LEU A 113 -22.20 7.85 11.69
N THR A 114 -22.51 7.07 12.72
CA THR A 114 -21.84 5.78 12.97
C THR A 114 -22.14 4.78 11.86
N ALA A 115 -23.40 4.69 11.41
CA ALA A 115 -23.81 3.81 10.32
C ALA A 115 -23.14 4.20 8.99
N SER A 116 -23.02 5.51 8.71
CA SER A 116 -22.34 5.98 7.50
C SER A 116 -20.84 5.68 7.52
N ILE A 117 -20.17 5.85 8.67
CA ILE A 117 -18.76 5.46 8.83
C ILE A 117 -18.58 3.94 8.66
N ALA A 118 -19.47 3.13 9.23
CA ALA A 118 -19.44 1.68 9.07
C ALA A 118 -19.59 1.27 7.59
N GLY A 119 -20.57 1.83 6.88
CA GLY A 119 -20.76 1.55 5.45
C GLY A 119 -19.58 1.99 4.58
N ASP A 120 -18.92 3.09 4.94
CA ASP A 120 -17.71 3.54 4.24
C ASP A 120 -16.51 2.60 4.52
N LEU A 121 -16.34 2.13 5.76
CA LEU A 121 -15.33 1.13 6.12
C LEU A 121 -15.55 -0.22 5.44
N GLU A 122 -16.81 -0.65 5.26
CA GLU A 122 -17.12 -1.86 4.50
C GLU A 122 -16.65 -1.75 3.05
N ARG A 123 -16.93 -0.61 2.40
CA ARG A 123 -16.45 -0.32 1.04
C ARG A 123 -14.93 -0.23 0.98
N GLU A 124 -14.31 0.41 1.97
CA GLU A 124 -12.85 0.51 2.08
C GLU A 124 -12.21 -0.86 2.20
N ASN A 125 -12.76 -1.74 3.06
CA ASN A 125 -12.27 -3.10 3.25
C ASN A 125 -12.38 -3.93 1.96
N ALA A 126 -13.50 -3.81 1.24
CA ALA A 126 -13.69 -4.50 -0.04
C ALA A 126 -12.69 -4.00 -1.11
N GLU A 127 -12.38 -2.71 -1.13
CA GLU A 127 -11.42 -2.16 -2.08
C GLU A 127 -9.97 -2.53 -1.73
N LEU A 128 -9.62 -2.56 -0.44
CA LEU A 128 -8.33 -3.10 0.01
C LEU A 128 -8.13 -4.55 -0.40
N ASP A 129 -9.19 -5.37 -0.35
CA ASP A 129 -9.14 -6.76 -0.80
C ASP A 129 -8.88 -6.86 -2.30
N ARG A 130 -9.59 -6.05 -3.11
CA ARG A 130 -9.33 -5.97 -4.55
C ARG A 130 -7.90 -5.53 -4.85
N THR A 131 -7.41 -4.54 -4.11
CA THR A 131 -6.04 -4.02 -4.23
C THR A 131 -5.00 -5.10 -3.93
N GLN A 132 -5.17 -5.81 -2.81
CA GLN A 132 -4.30 -6.92 -2.43
C GLN A 132 -4.32 -8.03 -3.49
N ILE A 133 -5.50 -8.43 -3.97
CA ILE A 133 -5.64 -9.47 -5.00
C ILE A 133 -4.96 -9.03 -6.30
N ALA A 134 -5.19 -7.80 -6.76
CA ALA A 134 -4.58 -7.30 -7.99
C ALA A 134 -3.05 -7.25 -7.89
N PHE A 135 -2.53 -6.78 -6.75
CA PHE A 135 -1.10 -6.75 -6.48
C PHE A 135 -0.49 -8.15 -6.42
N ASP A 136 -1.12 -9.08 -5.70
CA ASP A 136 -0.70 -10.47 -5.59
C ASP A 136 -0.63 -11.15 -6.96
N GLN A 137 -1.66 -10.97 -7.78
CA GLN A 137 -1.72 -11.53 -9.11
C GLN A 137 -0.65 -10.93 -10.04
N LEU A 138 -0.39 -9.63 -9.93
CA LEU A 138 0.65 -8.95 -10.70
C LEU A 138 2.04 -9.50 -10.33
N MET A 139 2.36 -9.54 -9.04
CA MET A 139 3.66 -10.04 -8.59
C MET A 139 3.81 -11.53 -8.93
N ASP A 140 2.79 -12.35 -8.70
CA ASP A 140 2.81 -13.76 -9.10
C ASP A 140 3.12 -13.92 -10.61
N CYS A 141 2.49 -13.11 -11.46
CA CYS A 141 2.76 -13.10 -12.90
C CYS A 141 4.22 -12.76 -13.21
N ARG A 142 4.77 -11.71 -12.60
CA ARG A 142 6.17 -11.28 -12.80
C ARG A 142 7.18 -12.33 -12.36
N PHE A 143 6.99 -12.94 -11.19
CA PHE A 143 7.90 -13.97 -10.70
C PHE A 143 7.79 -15.27 -11.52
N ARG A 144 6.62 -15.61 -12.07
CA ARG A 144 6.48 -16.72 -13.02
C ARG A 144 7.18 -16.42 -14.35
N GLN A 145 7.11 -15.20 -14.87
CA GLN A 145 7.89 -14.80 -16.06
C GLN A 145 9.40 -15.02 -15.83
N ALA A 146 9.92 -14.64 -14.67
CA ALA A 146 11.31 -14.89 -14.30
C ALA A 146 11.65 -16.39 -14.26
N GLN A 147 10.76 -17.22 -13.71
CA GLN A 147 10.94 -18.67 -13.71
C GLN A 147 10.96 -19.25 -15.13
N THR A 148 10.06 -18.80 -16.02
CA THR A 148 10.04 -19.21 -17.43
C THR A 148 11.34 -18.85 -18.15
N ILE A 149 11.87 -17.63 -17.93
CA ILE A 149 13.15 -17.22 -18.51
C ILE A 149 14.29 -18.10 -18.00
N ARG A 150 14.35 -18.38 -16.69
CA ARG A 150 15.38 -19.28 -16.12
C ARG A 150 15.29 -20.68 -16.72
N ALA A 151 14.09 -21.24 -16.83
CA ALA A 151 13.87 -22.55 -17.42
C ALA A 151 14.29 -22.59 -18.90
N GLY A 152 13.97 -21.53 -19.66
CA GLY A 152 14.36 -21.40 -21.06
C GLY A 152 15.86 -21.30 -21.27
N VAL A 153 16.58 -20.60 -20.38
CA VAL A 153 18.05 -20.60 -20.41
C VAL A 153 18.61 -21.97 -20.00
N ALA A 154 18.07 -22.58 -18.95
CA ALA A 154 18.56 -23.86 -18.44
C ALA A 154 18.38 -25.02 -19.44
N ASN A 155 17.32 -25.00 -20.26
CA ASN A 155 17.07 -26.01 -21.29
C ASN A 155 17.61 -25.65 -22.68
N GLY A 156 18.31 -24.50 -22.82
CA GLY A 156 18.93 -24.06 -24.06
C GLY A 156 18.00 -23.45 -25.11
N SER A 157 16.69 -23.27 -24.81
CA SER A 157 15.74 -22.59 -25.71
C SER A 157 15.89 -21.07 -25.76
N ILE A 158 16.54 -20.49 -24.74
CA ILE A 158 16.92 -19.07 -24.68
C ILE A 158 18.43 -18.99 -24.48
N ASP A 159 19.14 -18.27 -25.35
CA ASP A 159 20.56 -17.99 -25.14
C ASP A 159 20.80 -17.25 -23.82
N ARG A 160 21.93 -17.49 -23.14
CA ARG A 160 22.21 -16.90 -21.82
C ARG A 160 22.23 -15.37 -21.87
N ALA A 161 22.81 -14.77 -22.91
CA ALA A 161 22.84 -13.31 -23.04
C ALA A 161 21.43 -12.74 -23.30
N ALA A 162 20.63 -13.43 -24.13
CA ALA A 162 19.22 -13.07 -24.35
C ALA A 162 18.41 -13.18 -23.05
N GLY A 163 18.60 -14.25 -22.27
CA GLY A 163 17.95 -14.43 -20.97
C GLY A 163 18.33 -13.36 -19.95
N GLN A 164 19.60 -12.93 -19.92
CA GLN A 164 20.05 -11.83 -19.06
C GLN A 164 19.37 -10.51 -19.44
N ALA A 165 19.27 -10.21 -20.74
CA ALA A 165 18.58 -9.01 -21.23
C ALA A 165 17.08 -9.03 -20.86
N GLN A 166 16.39 -10.16 -21.05
CA GLN A 166 14.99 -10.32 -20.67
C GLN A 166 14.78 -10.16 -19.15
N MET A 167 15.66 -10.73 -18.34
CA MET A 167 15.62 -10.57 -16.88
C MET A 167 15.84 -9.12 -16.44
N ALA A 168 16.76 -8.39 -17.06
CA ALA A 168 17.01 -6.99 -16.76
C ALA A 168 15.77 -6.12 -17.05
N GLN A 169 15.12 -6.33 -18.20
CA GLN A 169 13.87 -5.64 -18.55
C GLN A 169 12.73 -5.99 -17.58
N LEU A 170 12.60 -7.28 -17.22
CA LEU A 170 11.59 -7.74 -16.28
C LEU A 170 11.80 -7.13 -14.88
N ARG A 171 13.05 -7.02 -14.42
CA ARG A 171 13.40 -6.35 -13.16
C ARG A 171 12.98 -4.89 -13.19
N GLU A 172 13.32 -4.15 -14.24
CA GLU A 172 13.01 -2.73 -14.38
C GLU A 172 11.49 -2.47 -14.39
N ARG A 173 10.73 -3.29 -15.13
CA ARG A 173 9.26 -3.23 -15.13
C ARG A 173 8.70 -3.49 -13.72
N THR A 174 9.13 -4.57 -13.08
CA THR A 174 8.64 -4.95 -11.74
C THR A 174 8.97 -3.87 -10.70
N GLN A 175 10.14 -3.23 -10.79
CA GLN A 175 10.51 -2.11 -9.89
C GLN A 175 9.55 -0.91 -10.02
N ARG A 176 9.16 -0.54 -11.24
CA ARG A 176 8.16 0.52 -11.45
C ARG A 176 6.79 0.15 -10.87
N GLU A 177 6.38 -1.10 -11.02
CA GLU A 177 5.10 -1.59 -10.50
C GLU A 177 5.07 -1.64 -8.98
N ILE A 178 6.20 -2.00 -8.35
CA ILE A 178 6.35 -1.92 -6.90
C ILE A 178 6.29 -0.45 -6.44
N ALA A 179 6.91 0.48 -7.16
CA ALA A 179 6.82 1.91 -6.85
C ALA A 179 5.38 2.46 -6.97
N LEU A 180 4.61 1.97 -7.96
CA LEU A 180 3.17 2.24 -8.04
C LEU A 180 2.45 1.70 -6.80
N ALA A 181 2.69 0.45 -6.41
CA ALA A 181 2.07 -0.16 -5.24
C ALA A 181 2.47 0.56 -3.93
N GLU A 182 3.70 1.06 -3.81
CA GLU A 182 4.14 1.92 -2.70
C GLU A 182 3.34 3.22 -2.65
N THR A 183 3.08 3.84 -3.81
CA THR A 183 2.25 5.05 -3.91
C THR A 183 0.79 4.77 -3.51
N ILE A 184 0.23 3.62 -3.93
CA ILE A 184 -1.10 3.18 -3.51
C ILE A 184 -1.11 2.94 -2.00
N SER A 185 -0.09 2.26 -1.45
CA SER A 185 0.03 1.98 -0.01
C SER A 185 0.09 3.25 0.83
N GLN A 186 0.82 4.27 0.37
CA GLN A 186 0.83 5.59 1.01
C GLN A 186 -0.55 6.25 1.00
N SER A 187 -1.27 6.16 -0.12
CA SER A 187 -2.62 6.72 -0.28
C SER A 187 -3.63 6.02 0.64
N VAL A 188 -3.59 4.68 0.65
CA VAL A 188 -4.34 3.82 1.56
C VAL A 188 -4.06 4.19 3.03
N ASN A 189 -2.80 4.38 3.40
CA ASN A 189 -2.44 4.71 4.78
C ASN A 189 -2.90 6.10 5.19
N LYS A 190 -2.79 7.07 4.29
CA LYS A 190 -3.27 8.43 4.54
C LYS A 190 -4.79 8.46 4.75
N ARG A 191 -5.54 7.85 3.85
CA ARG A 191 -7.01 7.77 3.95
C ARG A 191 -7.46 6.94 5.15
N GLY A 192 -6.77 5.86 5.45
CA GLY A 192 -7.02 5.06 6.64
C GLY A 192 -6.86 5.85 7.95
N ALA A 193 -5.90 6.77 8.03
CA ALA A 193 -5.76 7.64 9.21
C ALA A 193 -6.96 8.60 9.40
N GLU A 194 -7.62 9.01 8.31
CA GLU A 194 -8.88 9.77 8.38
C GLU A 194 -10.01 8.92 8.97
N PHE A 195 -10.11 7.66 8.55
CA PHE A 195 -11.05 6.69 9.13
C PHE A 195 -10.74 6.41 10.60
N ASP A 196 -9.47 6.23 10.96
CA ASP A 196 -9.05 5.97 12.34
C ASP A 196 -9.52 7.11 13.26
N THR A 197 -9.39 8.37 12.81
CA THR A 197 -9.87 9.54 13.56
C THR A 197 -11.40 9.60 13.65
N ALA A 198 -12.10 9.31 12.54
CA ALA A 198 -13.56 9.29 12.51
C ALA A 198 -14.14 8.21 13.41
N VAL A 199 -13.53 7.02 13.39
CA VAL A 199 -13.93 5.88 14.22
C VAL A 199 -13.67 6.18 15.70
N GLU A 200 -12.52 6.76 16.06
CA GLU A 200 -12.24 7.08 17.47
C GLU A 200 -13.25 8.09 18.05
N THR A 201 -13.89 8.90 17.20
CA THR A 201 -14.97 9.82 17.60
C THR A 201 -16.28 9.09 17.91
N VAL A 202 -16.64 8.06 17.14
CA VAL A 202 -17.92 7.34 17.31
C VAL A 202 -17.80 6.07 18.15
N ALA A 203 -16.60 5.50 18.24
CA ALA A 203 -16.27 4.28 18.97
C ALA A 203 -14.85 4.38 19.60
N PRO A 204 -14.67 5.17 20.67
CA PRO A 204 -13.36 5.32 21.32
C PRO A 204 -12.70 3.99 21.67
N GLY A 205 -11.38 3.94 21.49
CA GLY A 205 -10.54 2.76 21.72
C GLY A 205 -10.60 1.69 20.63
N ALA A 206 -11.36 1.90 19.55
CA ALA A 206 -11.47 0.93 18.46
C ALA A 206 -10.14 0.70 17.72
N THR A 207 -9.32 1.76 17.60
CA THR A 207 -8.03 1.71 16.89
C THR A 207 -6.88 1.20 17.76
N LYS A 208 -6.99 1.34 19.10
CA LYS A 208 -5.92 1.04 20.07
C LYS A 208 -5.68 -0.45 20.32
N ASN A 209 -6.65 -1.31 19.98
CA ASN A 209 -6.59 -2.74 20.27
C ASN A 209 -6.10 -3.60 19.08
N VAL A 210 -5.64 -2.97 17.99
CA VAL A 210 -5.06 -3.69 16.84
C VAL A 210 -3.56 -3.89 17.04
N SER A 211 -3.16 -4.55 18.13
CA SER A 211 -1.75 -4.88 18.37
C SER A 211 -1.40 -6.20 17.71
N ARG A 212 -0.59 -6.17 16.66
CA ARG A 212 0.02 -7.37 16.07
C ARG A 212 1.38 -7.61 16.69
N ASP A 213 1.66 -8.85 17.07
CA ASP A 213 3.04 -9.25 17.37
C ASP A 213 3.85 -9.22 16.07
N THR A 214 4.59 -8.13 15.87
CA THR A 214 5.49 -7.94 14.73
C THR A 214 6.90 -8.46 15.02
N SER A 215 7.11 -9.04 16.19
CA SER A 215 8.44 -9.44 16.66
C SER A 215 8.91 -10.69 15.96
N PHE A 216 10.11 -10.62 15.39
CA PHE A 216 10.81 -11.80 14.93
C PHE A 216 11.38 -12.57 16.12
N ARG A 217 11.28 -13.90 16.05
CA ARG A 217 11.80 -14.87 17.02
C ARG A 217 12.85 -15.74 16.34
N ASN A 218 13.81 -16.25 17.09
CA ASN A 218 14.77 -17.19 16.52
C ASN A 218 14.13 -18.58 16.42
N ALA A 219 14.24 -19.20 15.25
CA ALA A 219 13.82 -20.58 15.01
C ALA A 219 14.79 -21.30 14.08
N GLN A 220 14.60 -22.61 13.93
CA GLN A 220 15.44 -23.44 13.08
C GLN A 220 14.59 -24.23 12.10
N ILE A 221 15.02 -24.24 10.84
CA ILE A 221 14.42 -25.05 9.77
C ILE A 221 14.83 -26.51 9.95
N SER A 222 13.89 -27.45 9.85
CA SER A 222 14.16 -28.89 9.98
C SER A 222 14.63 -29.52 8.67
N ARG A 223 14.06 -29.08 7.54
CA ARG A 223 14.31 -29.60 6.19
C ARG A 223 14.43 -28.46 5.19
N ALA A 224 15.23 -28.66 4.14
CA ALA A 224 15.35 -27.67 3.07
C ALA A 224 13.95 -27.34 2.52
N THR A 225 13.67 -26.05 2.34
CA THR A 225 12.32 -25.61 1.99
C THR A 225 12.36 -24.33 1.16
N PRO A 226 11.46 -24.18 0.18
CA PRO A 226 11.40 -22.99 -0.65
C PRO A 226 10.92 -21.78 0.15
N LEU A 227 11.56 -20.63 -0.09
CA LEU A 227 11.02 -19.33 0.28
C LEU A 227 9.98 -18.93 -0.76
N ARG A 228 8.78 -18.61 -0.30
CA ARG A 228 7.67 -18.18 -1.17
C ARG A 228 7.44 -16.68 -1.06
N LEU A 229 6.95 -16.09 -2.15
CA LEU A 229 6.62 -14.67 -2.18
C LEU A 229 5.45 -14.31 -1.25
N ARG A 230 4.46 -15.20 -1.14
CA ARG A 230 3.23 -15.05 -0.34
C ARG A 230 2.99 -16.29 0.51
N PRO A 231 2.19 -16.21 1.59
CA PRO A 231 1.86 -17.34 2.45
C PRO A 231 0.82 -18.30 1.81
N ASP A 232 1.13 -18.76 0.60
CA ASP A 232 0.28 -19.59 -0.25
C ASP A 232 1.15 -20.65 -0.98
N ALA A 233 0.64 -21.88 -1.09
CA ALA A 233 1.35 -22.98 -1.73
C ALA A 233 1.52 -22.80 -3.24
N ALA A 234 0.63 -22.06 -3.89
CA ALA A 234 0.69 -21.70 -5.31
C ALA A 234 1.55 -20.45 -5.58
N SER A 235 2.04 -19.78 -4.52
CA SER A 235 2.89 -18.61 -4.66
C SER A 235 4.25 -18.98 -5.24
N PRO A 236 4.82 -18.18 -6.17
CA PRO A 236 6.14 -18.44 -6.73
C PRO A 236 7.24 -18.56 -5.67
N GLU A 237 8.18 -19.44 -5.95
CA GLU A 237 9.40 -19.61 -5.16
C GLU A 237 10.39 -18.52 -5.52
N ILE A 238 10.87 -17.81 -4.50
CA ILE A 238 11.77 -16.65 -4.59
C ILE A 238 13.17 -16.97 -4.04
N GLY A 239 13.34 -18.18 -3.49
CA GLY A 239 14.59 -18.65 -2.92
C GLY A 239 14.40 -19.97 -2.19
N ASN A 240 15.42 -20.40 -1.45
CA ASN A 240 15.37 -21.58 -0.61
C ASN A 240 16.02 -21.27 0.74
N VAL A 241 15.59 -22.00 1.78
CA VAL A 241 16.29 -22.07 3.07
C VAL A 241 16.77 -23.49 3.29
N ASP A 242 18.04 -23.63 3.64
CA ASP A 242 18.65 -24.93 3.88
C ASP A 242 18.13 -25.61 5.15
N ALA A 243 18.25 -26.94 5.18
CA ALA A 243 17.99 -27.71 6.38
C ALA A 243 18.90 -27.24 7.52
N ARG A 244 18.37 -27.18 8.74
CA ARG A 244 19.07 -26.75 9.97
C ARG A 244 19.49 -25.28 10.00
N ALA A 245 19.13 -24.47 9.00
CA ALA A 245 19.41 -23.04 9.00
C ALA A 245 18.72 -22.35 10.21
N ALA A 246 19.49 -21.52 10.90
CA ALA A 246 18.96 -20.60 11.90
C ALA A 246 18.33 -19.40 11.18
N VAL A 247 17.09 -19.08 11.55
CA VAL A 247 16.33 -18.01 10.93
C VAL A 247 15.60 -17.17 11.97
N LYS A 248 15.32 -15.93 11.60
CA LYS A 248 14.33 -15.12 12.29
C LYS A 248 12.97 -15.43 11.70
N VAL A 249 11.98 -15.70 12.53
CA VAL A 249 10.62 -16.07 12.12
C VAL A 249 9.57 -15.19 12.80
N ARG A 250 8.50 -14.88 12.07
CA ARG A 250 7.26 -14.34 12.61
C ARG A 250 6.07 -15.14 12.07
N PRO A 251 5.13 -15.58 12.92
CA PRO A 251 3.96 -16.30 12.44
C PRO A 251 3.01 -15.32 11.73
N VAL A 252 2.54 -15.68 10.54
CA VAL A 252 1.64 -14.82 9.74
C VAL A 252 0.28 -15.45 9.50
N SER A 253 0.23 -16.77 9.43
CA SER A 253 -1.01 -17.54 9.35
C SER A 253 -0.83 -18.88 10.07
N ALA A 254 -1.90 -19.68 10.16
CA ALA A 254 -1.80 -21.00 10.77
C ALA A 254 -0.77 -21.92 10.08
N ASN A 255 -0.61 -21.76 8.76
CA ASN A 255 0.17 -22.67 7.92
C ASN A 255 1.47 -22.07 7.42
N TYR A 256 1.67 -20.75 7.54
CA TYR A 256 2.86 -20.06 7.07
C TYR A 256 3.45 -19.12 8.12
N ALA A 257 4.77 -18.99 8.06
CA ALA A 257 5.51 -17.99 8.80
C ALA A 257 6.40 -17.18 7.86
N LEU A 258 6.54 -15.89 8.11
CA LEU A 258 7.53 -15.06 7.44
C LEU A 258 8.88 -15.33 8.07
N VAL A 259 9.87 -15.61 7.23
CA VAL A 259 11.24 -15.92 7.62
C VAL A 259 12.18 -14.87 7.05
N GLU A 260 13.18 -14.48 7.84
CA GLU A 260 14.37 -13.75 7.42
C GLU A 260 15.59 -14.66 7.64
N THR A 261 16.30 -14.95 6.54
CA THR A 261 17.53 -15.75 6.56
C THR A 261 18.71 -14.93 7.07
N ALA A 262 19.84 -15.60 7.36
CA ALA A 262 21.09 -14.93 7.72
C ALA A 262 21.62 -13.98 6.62
N SER A 263 21.29 -14.24 5.35
CA SER A 263 21.63 -13.36 4.22
C SER A 263 20.71 -12.13 4.09
N GLY A 264 19.72 -11.99 4.98
CA GLY A 264 18.73 -10.92 4.92
C GLY A 264 17.60 -11.19 3.92
N GLN A 265 17.58 -12.36 3.27
CA GLN A 265 16.49 -12.73 2.37
C GLN A 265 15.23 -13.02 3.17
N ARG A 266 14.12 -12.41 2.77
CA ARG A 266 12.81 -12.61 3.40
C ARG A 266 11.88 -13.41 2.50
N GLY A 267 11.07 -14.29 3.10
CA GLY A 267 10.04 -15.04 2.39
C GLY A 267 9.21 -15.91 3.31
N TYR A 268 8.11 -16.44 2.78
CA TYR A 268 7.20 -17.28 3.55
C TYR A 268 7.60 -18.75 3.45
N VAL A 269 7.55 -19.44 4.58
CA VAL A 269 7.76 -20.90 4.64
C VAL A 269 6.59 -21.57 5.37
N PRO A 270 6.24 -22.83 5.02
CA PRO A 270 5.25 -23.58 5.76
C PRO A 270 5.66 -23.79 7.23
N THR A 271 4.72 -23.70 8.17
CA THR A 271 5.00 -23.89 9.62
C THR A 271 5.48 -25.30 9.96
N GLU A 272 5.22 -26.27 9.08
CA GLU A 272 5.74 -27.63 9.15
C GLU A 272 7.23 -27.76 8.79
N ALA A 273 7.85 -26.74 8.19
CA ALA A 273 9.27 -26.74 7.87
C ALA A 273 10.17 -26.45 9.09
N PHE A 274 9.61 -26.10 10.24
CA PHE A 274 10.37 -25.78 11.45
C PHE A 274 10.57 -27.01 12.35
N ALA A 275 11.73 -27.09 13.00
CA ALA A 275 12.05 -28.15 13.95
C ALA A 275 11.16 -28.12 15.20
N ASN A 276 10.77 -26.92 15.66
CA ASN A 276 9.88 -26.73 16.80
C ASN A 276 8.82 -25.68 16.50
N ARG A 277 7.57 -26.11 16.26
CA ARG A 277 6.45 -25.21 15.99
C ARG A 277 6.15 -24.24 17.12
N ARG A 278 6.43 -24.61 18.38
CA ARG A 278 6.21 -23.73 19.54
C ARG A 278 7.15 -22.52 19.53
N ALA A 279 8.33 -22.63 18.91
CA ALA A 279 9.29 -21.54 18.80
C ALA A 279 8.83 -20.41 17.85
N ILE A 280 7.92 -20.73 16.92
CA ILE A 280 7.35 -19.77 15.97
C ILE A 280 6.34 -18.84 16.66
N GLY A 281 5.62 -19.33 17.67
CA GLY A 281 4.52 -18.61 18.30
C GLY A 281 3.18 -18.79 17.59
N THR A 282 2.19 -17.97 17.95
CA THR A 282 0.83 -18.04 17.40
C THR A 282 0.59 -16.90 16.42
N ALA A 283 0.07 -17.22 15.24
CA ALA A 283 -0.27 -16.21 14.25
C ALA A 283 -1.44 -15.33 14.72
N PRO A 284 -1.43 -14.03 14.42
CA PRO A 284 -2.58 -13.17 14.65
C PRO A 284 -3.76 -13.64 13.76
N VAL A 285 -4.96 -13.69 14.33
CA VAL A 285 -6.19 -13.98 13.58
C VAL A 285 -6.75 -12.66 13.06
N VAL A 286 -6.68 -12.43 11.76
CA VAL A 286 -7.39 -11.33 11.10
C VAL A 286 -8.87 -11.71 11.05
N ARG A 287 -9.69 -11.12 11.93
CA ARG A 287 -11.14 -11.32 11.91
C ARG A 287 -11.75 -10.45 10.82
N ALA A 288 -12.70 -11.00 10.07
CA ALA A 288 -13.57 -10.20 9.22
C ALA A 288 -14.31 -9.18 10.09
N GLY A 289 -14.47 -7.95 9.58
CA GLY A 289 -15.32 -6.96 10.22
C GLY A 289 -16.77 -7.45 10.25
N VAL A 290 -17.47 -7.14 11.33
CA VAL A 290 -18.90 -7.44 11.46
C VAL A 290 -19.68 -6.32 10.78
N PRO A 291 -20.57 -6.62 9.80
CA PRO A 291 -21.33 -5.59 9.12
C PRO A 291 -22.09 -4.68 10.07
N GLY A 292 -22.05 -3.38 9.82
CA GLY A 292 -22.66 -2.36 10.68
C GLY A 292 -21.95 -2.07 12.02
N ASP A 293 -20.92 -2.83 12.40
CA ASP A 293 -20.12 -2.54 13.60
C ASP A 293 -18.82 -1.81 13.22
N ALA A 294 -18.85 -0.48 13.37
CA ALA A 294 -17.72 0.39 13.03
C ALA A 294 -16.41 -0.02 13.73
N ARG A 295 -16.45 -0.56 14.96
CA ARG A 295 -15.24 -0.96 15.69
C ARG A 295 -14.58 -2.17 15.06
N SER A 296 -15.32 -3.25 14.79
CA SER A 296 -14.75 -4.43 14.15
C SER A 296 -14.34 -4.17 12.70
N LEU A 297 -15.10 -3.34 11.98
CA LEU A 297 -14.76 -2.92 10.62
C LEU A 297 -13.47 -2.11 10.56
N ALA A 298 -13.24 -1.20 11.52
CA ALA A 298 -12.00 -0.44 11.64
C ALA A 298 -10.81 -1.34 11.97
N ALA A 299 -10.98 -2.29 12.90
CA ALA A 299 -9.93 -3.26 13.20
C ALA A 299 -9.56 -4.12 11.98
N SER A 300 -10.56 -4.57 11.21
CA SER A 300 -10.40 -5.26 9.93
C SER A 300 -9.76 -4.38 8.86
N ASN A 301 -9.97 -3.06 8.91
CA ASN A 301 -9.36 -2.12 7.99
C ASN A 301 -7.86 -1.94 8.25
N ILE A 302 -7.47 -1.64 9.49
CA ILE A 302 -6.06 -1.51 9.93
C ILE A 302 -5.28 -2.78 9.58
N ALA A 303 -5.75 -3.91 10.11
CA ALA A 303 -6.02 -5.10 9.32
C ALA A 303 -5.33 -5.27 7.95
N ARG A 304 -6.13 -4.96 6.93
CA ARG A 304 -5.83 -5.14 5.51
C ARG A 304 -4.80 -4.13 5.02
N ARG A 305 -4.80 -2.90 5.53
CA ARG A 305 -3.81 -1.86 5.20
C ARG A 305 -2.40 -2.32 5.53
N ASP A 306 -2.21 -2.84 6.74
CA ASP A 306 -0.93 -3.37 7.20
C ASP A 306 -0.48 -4.56 6.35
N ASN A 307 -1.40 -5.49 6.04
CA ASN A 307 -1.10 -6.64 5.18
C ASN A 307 -0.66 -6.21 3.78
N PHE A 308 -1.32 -5.20 3.21
CA PHE A 308 -0.95 -4.66 1.91
C PHE A 308 0.44 -4.00 1.96
N SER A 309 0.72 -3.17 2.96
CA SER A 309 2.05 -2.57 3.17
C SER A 309 3.16 -3.63 3.34
N GLU A 310 2.87 -4.70 4.07
CA GLU A 310 3.79 -5.83 4.24
C GLU A 310 4.03 -6.57 2.91
N SER A 311 2.99 -6.79 2.12
CA SER A 311 3.07 -7.42 0.80
C SER A 311 3.94 -6.62 -0.16
N VAL A 312 3.77 -5.29 -0.20
CA VAL A 312 4.60 -4.40 -1.02
C VAL A 312 6.07 -4.45 -0.58
N THR A 313 6.33 -4.40 0.73
CA THR A 313 7.69 -4.50 1.29
C THR A 313 8.35 -5.85 0.96
N GLN A 314 7.59 -6.93 1.05
CA GLN A 314 8.06 -8.28 0.74
C GLN A 314 8.38 -8.42 -0.75
N ALA A 315 7.52 -7.91 -1.64
CA ALA A 315 7.77 -7.91 -3.07
C ALA A 315 9.02 -7.11 -3.44
N LYS A 316 9.22 -5.92 -2.82
CA LYS A 316 10.43 -5.12 -2.98
C LYS A 316 11.69 -5.89 -2.61
N THR A 317 11.66 -6.56 -1.47
CA THR A 317 12.79 -7.37 -0.98
C THR A 317 13.06 -8.55 -1.93
N ALA A 318 12.01 -9.26 -2.33
CA ALA A 318 12.13 -10.39 -3.26
C ALA A 318 12.61 -9.96 -4.65
N ALA A 319 12.21 -8.78 -5.13
CA ALA A 319 12.62 -8.26 -6.44
C ALA A 319 14.10 -7.87 -6.50
N ALA A 320 14.75 -7.64 -5.36
CA ALA A 320 16.16 -7.29 -5.32
C ALA A 320 17.06 -8.41 -5.87
N SER A 321 16.72 -9.68 -5.65
CA SER A 321 17.49 -10.85 -6.13
C SER A 321 16.69 -11.81 -7.01
N GLY A 322 15.35 -11.70 -7.03
CA GLY A 322 14.46 -12.66 -7.71
C GLY A 322 14.49 -12.62 -9.24
N PHE A 323 15.11 -11.60 -9.84
CA PHE A 323 15.20 -11.37 -11.29
C PHE A 323 16.63 -11.57 -11.82
N GLU A 324 17.42 -12.40 -11.16
CA GLU A 324 18.74 -12.82 -11.64
C GLU A 324 18.68 -14.22 -12.25
N LEU A 325 19.57 -14.48 -13.21
CA LEU A 325 19.89 -15.85 -13.61
C LEU A 325 20.82 -16.45 -12.56
N ALA A 326 20.65 -17.73 -12.22
CA ALA A 326 21.57 -18.41 -11.32
C ALA A 326 23.02 -18.30 -11.85
N ALA A 327 23.96 -18.04 -10.94
CA ALA A 327 25.39 -18.16 -11.26
C ALA A 327 25.62 -19.62 -11.71
N GLY A 328 26.05 -19.76 -12.96
CA GLY A 328 26.36 -21.07 -13.55
C GLY A 328 27.75 -21.53 -13.14
#